data_AF-A0A087MB47-F1
#
_entry.id   AF-A0A087MB47-F1
#
_cell.length_a   1.000
_cell.length_b   1.000
_cell.length_c   1.000
_cell.angle_alpha   90.00
_cell.angle_beta   90.00
_cell.angle_gamma   90.00
#
_symmetry.space_group_name_H-M   'P 1'
#
loop_
_entity.id
_entity.type
_entity.pdbx_description
1 polymer ?
#
loop_
_entity_poly.entity_id
_entity_poly.type
_entity_poly.pdbx_seq_one_letter_code
_entity_poly.pdbx_strand_id
1 'polypeptide(L)'
;MLPYLSHKNFMLAQYGEALFSIPVNLEFGCPNREKDGSGGCSFCPEHGARAAQIADAKSVEEQIEKALSFAKRRYKASSFALYIQAYTGTFASLVRQKEAYENLLSLYPFRALHVGTRPDCLSESTLEYLSELNQKLDVVVELGVQTLHDTSLARMNRGHDAACSLDAIKRLHGKGLKVYAHLIIGLPNENLEMWKQSLKGLVDAGIDGIKFHNLHIIEKTDLAREYAQTPFALLNEYAYAEALIELLRYIPSTIPILRLATDTPAYELIAPTWHMAKGQFGEYIAQTMRYRGIKQGDLVESKCEESDEIPQKIDLKDGSSTLWNETYHDYYHPKAGAYTQAETLFLEKSDLKARLEKGDVNLLEIGFGMGYTTFKAIELAQTLAQNRLHVNAIDQDRMLLQRASAIVPNALHVKILNALFTCKTYEDDFARIDFQNVEARYGVTLLSEKFDVIFLDPFIESNNASLVTLEFFQALKKLLKPDGVLVASTALHVSQIGLNLAGFDVHVANDETSDIKGIVATHSTASKPLHVKEPYRDSYGVWSDKEIETLHQKRSLV
;
A
#
# COMPACT_ATOMS: atom_id res chain seq x y z
N MET A 1 -0.34 -15.30 -8.39
CA MET A 1 -1.59 -14.62 -8.82
C MET A 1 -1.76 -13.34 -8.00
N LEU A 2 -2.47 -12.32 -8.49
CA LEU A 2 -2.82 -11.14 -7.68
C LEU A 2 -3.96 -11.50 -6.71
N PRO A 3 -3.99 -10.95 -5.48
CA PRO A 3 -5.07 -11.18 -4.51
C PRO A 3 -6.34 -10.36 -4.79
N TYR A 4 -6.40 -9.70 -5.95
CA TYR A 4 -7.54 -8.92 -6.44
C TYR A 4 -7.64 -9.05 -7.96
N LEU A 5 -8.84 -8.82 -8.50
CA LEU A 5 -9.11 -8.85 -9.93
C LEU A 5 -8.64 -7.55 -10.59
N SER A 6 -7.43 -7.56 -11.15
CA SER A 6 -6.97 -6.43 -11.94
C SER A 6 -7.76 -6.30 -13.25
N HIS A 7 -7.99 -5.06 -13.70
CA HIS A 7 -8.61 -4.80 -15.00
C HIS A 7 -7.89 -5.47 -16.17
N LYS A 8 -6.55 -5.59 -16.12
CA LYS A 8 -5.79 -6.35 -17.12
C LYS A 8 -6.26 -7.82 -17.20
N ASN A 9 -6.39 -8.49 -16.06
CA ASN A 9 -6.81 -9.90 -16.02
C ASN A 9 -8.27 -10.07 -16.43
N PHE A 10 -9.14 -9.14 -16.02
CA PHE A 10 -10.53 -9.13 -16.45
C PHE A 10 -10.65 -8.98 -17.98
N MET A 11 -9.91 -8.04 -18.57
CA MET A 11 -9.89 -7.85 -20.02
C MET A 11 -9.32 -9.06 -20.77
N LEU A 12 -8.26 -9.70 -20.24
CA LEU A 12 -7.72 -10.94 -20.78
C LEU A 12 -8.76 -12.07 -20.81
N ALA A 13 -9.55 -12.21 -19.74
CA ALA A 13 -10.61 -13.21 -19.68
C ALA A 13 -11.75 -12.91 -20.68
N GLN A 14 -12.11 -11.64 -20.84
CA GLN A 14 -13.22 -11.22 -21.71
C GLN A 14 -12.84 -11.23 -23.20
N TYR A 15 -11.62 -10.80 -23.55
CA TYR A 15 -11.20 -10.54 -24.94
C TYR A 15 -10.17 -11.54 -25.47
N GLY A 16 -9.60 -12.40 -24.62
CA GLY A 16 -8.49 -13.30 -24.96
C GLY A 16 -7.12 -12.62 -25.04
N GLU A 17 -7.06 -11.29 -24.89
CA GLU A 17 -5.85 -10.47 -24.88
C GLU A 17 -6.04 -9.24 -23.99
N ALA A 18 -4.96 -8.56 -23.61
CA ALA A 18 -5.05 -7.35 -22.80
C ALA A 18 -5.59 -6.17 -23.63
N LEU A 19 -6.63 -5.50 -23.13
CA LEU A 19 -7.25 -4.34 -23.77
C LEU A 19 -6.68 -3.04 -23.18
N PHE A 20 -6.01 -2.24 -24.01
CA PHE A 20 -5.39 -0.98 -23.58
C PHE A 20 -6.27 0.22 -23.92
N SER A 21 -6.55 1.08 -22.94
CA SER A 21 -7.31 2.31 -23.16
C SER A 21 -6.48 3.38 -23.87
N ILE A 22 -7.03 3.96 -24.93
CA ILE A 22 -6.49 5.06 -25.71
C ILE A 22 -7.25 6.33 -25.32
N PRO A 23 -6.70 7.15 -24.40
CA PRO A 23 -7.40 8.33 -23.93
C PRO A 23 -7.46 9.41 -25.02
N VAL A 24 -8.62 10.03 -25.16
CA VAL A 24 -8.87 11.15 -26.08
C VAL A 24 -9.64 12.23 -25.34
N ASN A 25 -9.30 13.48 -25.62
CA ASN A 25 -10.03 14.67 -25.22
C ASN A 25 -10.77 15.27 -26.44
N LEU A 26 -12.10 15.37 -26.33
CA LEU A 26 -12.98 15.92 -27.35
C LEU A 26 -13.26 17.43 -27.18
N GLU A 27 -12.68 18.07 -26.15
CA GLU A 27 -12.87 19.50 -25.85
C GLU A 27 -14.34 19.91 -25.68
N PHE A 28 -15.19 18.98 -25.27
CA PHE A 28 -16.59 19.28 -24.93
C PHE A 28 -16.72 20.17 -23.69
N GLY A 29 -15.72 20.16 -22.81
CA GLY A 29 -15.73 20.91 -21.57
C GLY A 29 -16.55 20.22 -20.47
N CYS A 30 -16.92 20.96 -19.44
CA CYS A 30 -17.67 20.47 -18.29
C CYS A 30 -18.77 21.49 -17.93
N PRO A 31 -20.00 21.07 -17.61
CA PRO A 31 -21.08 22.02 -17.27
C PRO A 31 -20.85 22.79 -15.97
N ASN A 32 -19.90 22.35 -15.14
CA ASN A 32 -19.54 23.04 -13.90
C ASN A 32 -18.31 23.93 -14.08
N ARG A 33 -17.77 24.08 -15.30
CA ARG A 33 -16.62 24.92 -15.60
C ARG A 33 -16.96 25.89 -16.73
N GLU A 34 -16.64 27.16 -16.53
CA GLU A 34 -16.82 28.20 -17.55
C GLU A 34 -15.75 28.10 -18.65
N LYS A 35 -16.02 28.74 -19.80
CA LYS A 35 -15.10 28.71 -20.95
C LYS A 35 -13.76 29.38 -20.70
N ASP A 36 -13.71 30.32 -19.76
CA ASP A 36 -12.49 31.01 -19.33
C ASP A 36 -11.67 30.20 -18.30
N GLY A 37 -12.13 28.98 -17.97
CA GLY A 37 -11.49 28.10 -17.02
C GLY A 37 -11.98 28.25 -15.58
N SER A 38 -12.73 29.32 -15.27
CA SER A 38 -13.26 29.57 -13.92
C SER A 38 -14.33 28.57 -13.51
N GLY A 39 -14.55 28.47 -12.19
CA GLY A 39 -15.39 27.43 -11.60
C GLY A 39 -14.74 26.05 -11.66
N GLY A 40 -15.57 25.01 -11.76
CA GLY A 40 -15.15 23.62 -11.76
C GLY A 40 -15.19 22.98 -10.38
N CYS A 41 -14.92 21.69 -10.33
CA CYS A 41 -14.72 21.01 -9.06
C CYS A 41 -13.41 21.47 -8.44
N SER A 42 -13.39 21.64 -7.11
CA SER A 42 -12.29 22.28 -6.40
C SER A 42 -10.94 21.58 -6.55
N PHE A 43 -10.94 20.27 -6.87
CA PHE A 43 -9.75 19.45 -7.06
C PHE A 43 -9.34 19.24 -8.53
N CYS A 44 -10.20 19.63 -9.48
CA CYS A 44 -10.02 19.28 -10.89
C CYS A 44 -9.16 20.34 -11.59
N PRO A 45 -8.06 19.95 -12.27
CA PRO A 45 -7.22 20.90 -12.98
C PRO A 45 -7.96 21.53 -14.17
N GLU A 46 -7.45 22.65 -14.66
CA GLU A 46 -8.04 23.41 -15.77
C GLU A 46 -8.26 22.53 -17.00
N HIS A 47 -7.29 21.67 -17.33
CA HIS A 47 -7.34 20.75 -18.48
C HIS A 47 -8.18 19.47 -18.25
N GLY A 48 -8.99 19.41 -17.19
CA GLY A 48 -9.95 18.33 -16.96
C GLY A 48 -9.32 16.95 -16.74
N ALA A 49 -8.10 16.91 -16.18
CA ALA A 49 -7.30 15.71 -15.95
C ALA A 49 -6.98 14.91 -17.24
N ARG A 50 -6.79 15.63 -18.36
CA ARG A 50 -6.23 15.08 -19.61
C ARG A 50 -4.99 14.21 -19.33
N ALA A 51 -4.91 13.04 -19.96
CA ALA A 51 -3.81 12.10 -19.75
C ALA A 51 -2.46 12.69 -20.20
N ALA A 52 -1.40 12.49 -19.38
CA ALA A 52 -0.08 13.07 -19.61
C ALA A 52 0.54 12.69 -20.98
N GLN A 53 0.30 11.45 -21.44
CA GLN A 53 0.82 10.93 -22.71
C GLN A 53 0.29 11.62 -23.97
N ILE A 54 -0.78 12.42 -23.84
CA ILE A 54 -1.40 13.17 -24.94
C ILE A 54 -1.38 14.68 -24.68
N ALA A 55 -0.67 15.15 -23.65
CA ALA A 55 -0.75 16.54 -23.19
C ALA A 55 -0.35 17.57 -24.28
N ASP A 56 0.60 17.23 -25.14
CA ASP A 56 1.15 18.09 -26.19
C ASP A 56 0.48 17.92 -27.57
N ALA A 57 -0.47 17.00 -27.71
CA ALA A 57 -1.12 16.70 -28.98
C ALA A 57 -2.14 17.78 -29.38
N LYS A 58 -2.16 18.15 -30.67
CA LYS A 58 -2.92 19.29 -31.22
C LYS A 58 -4.23 18.90 -31.90
N SER A 59 -4.42 17.63 -32.23
CA SER A 59 -5.67 17.11 -32.81
C SER A 59 -6.04 15.76 -32.19
N VAL A 60 -7.27 15.29 -32.41
CA VAL A 60 -7.72 13.99 -31.90
C VAL A 60 -7.02 12.81 -32.59
N GLU A 61 -6.67 12.97 -33.86
CA GLU A 61 -5.88 12.01 -34.63
C GLU A 61 -4.47 11.86 -34.04
N GLU A 62 -3.81 12.98 -33.75
CA GLU A 62 -2.48 12.99 -33.13
C GLU A 62 -2.51 12.37 -31.72
N GLN A 63 -3.58 12.65 -30.95
CA GLN A 63 -3.79 12.02 -29.63
C GLN A 63 -3.85 10.49 -29.74
N ILE A 64 -4.65 9.97 -30.67
CA ILE A 64 -4.79 8.52 -30.90
C ILE A 64 -3.47 7.92 -31.38
N GLU A 65 -2.81 8.53 -32.37
CA GLU A 65 -1.54 8.03 -32.92
C GLU A 65 -0.44 7.94 -31.86
N LYS A 66 -0.25 9.00 -31.07
CA LYS A 66 0.74 9.04 -29.97
C LYS A 66 0.44 7.97 -28.92
N ALA A 67 -0.82 7.87 -28.49
CA ALA A 67 -1.22 6.89 -27.48
C ALA A 67 -1.07 5.44 -27.97
N LEU A 68 -1.45 5.14 -29.22
CA LEU A 68 -1.24 3.83 -29.84
C LEU A 68 0.26 3.50 -29.94
N SER A 69 1.07 4.45 -30.40
CA SER A 69 2.52 4.28 -30.55
C SER A 69 3.21 4.03 -29.21
N PHE A 70 2.79 4.75 -28.16
CA PHE A 70 3.25 4.51 -26.80
C PHE A 70 2.89 3.10 -26.32
N ALA A 71 1.61 2.71 -26.43
CA ALA A 71 1.13 1.42 -25.95
C ALA A 71 1.78 0.22 -26.69
N LYS A 72 1.91 0.31 -28.03
CA LYS A 72 2.60 -0.70 -28.85
C LYS A 72 4.08 -0.83 -28.48
N ARG A 73 4.77 0.29 -28.28
CA ARG A 73 6.20 0.28 -27.94
C ARG A 73 6.46 -0.22 -26.53
N ARG A 74 5.73 0.30 -25.54
CA ARG A 74 5.96 0.06 -24.11
C ARG A 74 5.39 -1.27 -23.61
N TYR A 75 4.25 -1.69 -24.14
CA TYR A 75 3.50 -2.86 -23.67
C TYR A 75 3.30 -3.96 -24.72
N LYS A 76 3.75 -3.73 -25.97
CA LYS A 76 3.50 -4.65 -27.09
C LYS A 76 2.00 -4.91 -27.31
N ALA A 77 1.18 -3.88 -27.05
CA ALA A 77 -0.27 -3.95 -27.16
C ALA A 77 -0.73 -4.20 -28.60
N SER A 78 -1.71 -5.09 -28.77
CA SER A 78 -2.41 -5.40 -30.02
C SER A 78 -3.89 -5.01 -30.00
N SER A 79 -4.47 -4.82 -28.82
CA SER A 79 -5.89 -4.59 -28.60
C SER A 79 -6.15 -3.27 -27.88
N PHE A 80 -7.14 -2.50 -28.35
CA PHE A 80 -7.37 -1.13 -27.88
C PHE A 80 -8.84 -0.81 -27.66
N ALA A 81 -9.11 -0.08 -26.57
CA ALA A 81 -10.39 0.56 -26.29
C ALA A 81 -10.23 2.08 -26.46
N LEU A 82 -11.16 2.71 -27.19
CA LEU A 82 -11.21 4.17 -27.23
C LEU A 82 -11.71 4.68 -25.87
N TYR A 83 -11.04 5.66 -25.27
CA TYR A 83 -11.42 6.18 -23.97
C TYR A 83 -11.61 7.70 -24.00
N ILE A 84 -12.85 8.16 -24.00
CA ILE A 84 -13.21 9.57 -23.94
C ILE A 84 -13.15 9.98 -22.47
N GLN A 85 -12.01 10.54 -22.04
CA GLN A 85 -11.69 10.66 -20.61
C GLN A 85 -11.87 12.07 -20.06
N ALA A 86 -11.35 13.09 -20.74
CA ALA A 86 -11.20 14.41 -20.16
C ALA A 86 -12.56 15.13 -20.05
N TYR A 87 -12.73 15.85 -18.94
CA TYR A 87 -13.97 16.56 -18.61
C TYR A 87 -15.22 15.67 -18.58
N THR A 88 -16.27 16.04 -19.32
CA THR A 88 -17.54 15.33 -19.41
C THR A 88 -17.75 14.92 -20.86
N GLY A 89 -17.46 13.66 -21.19
CA GLY A 89 -17.48 13.15 -22.55
C GLY A 89 -18.85 13.21 -23.24
N THR A 90 -19.92 13.43 -22.47
CA THR A 90 -21.30 13.56 -22.96
C THR A 90 -21.81 15.01 -22.95
N PHE A 91 -20.98 16.00 -22.59
CA PHE A 91 -21.39 17.41 -22.52
C PHE A 91 -21.39 18.10 -23.89
N ALA A 92 -22.27 17.63 -24.78
CA ALA A 92 -22.52 18.21 -26.10
C ALA A 92 -23.95 17.90 -26.56
N SER A 93 -24.43 18.54 -27.62
CA SER A 93 -25.69 18.12 -28.25
C SER A 93 -25.56 16.69 -28.79
N LEU A 94 -26.67 15.94 -28.87
CA LEU A 94 -26.64 14.57 -29.37
C LEU A 94 -26.01 14.48 -30.77
N VAL A 95 -26.33 15.41 -31.67
CA VAL A 95 -25.77 15.48 -33.02
C VAL A 95 -24.24 15.55 -32.96
N ARG A 96 -23.70 16.47 -32.15
CA ARG A 96 -22.25 16.64 -32.00
C ARG A 96 -21.59 15.45 -31.31
N GLN A 97 -22.27 14.80 -30.35
CA GLN A 97 -21.79 13.54 -29.75
C GLN A 97 -21.67 12.45 -30.81
N LYS A 98 -22.72 12.22 -31.62
CA LYS A 98 -22.72 11.23 -32.70
C LYS A 98 -21.59 11.48 -33.70
N GLU A 99 -21.50 12.70 -34.22
CA GLU A 99 -20.46 13.09 -35.17
C GLU A 99 -19.05 12.86 -34.61
N ALA A 100 -18.79 13.30 -33.38
CA ALA A 100 -17.47 13.17 -32.77
C ALA A 100 -17.10 11.70 -32.50
N TYR A 101 -18.03 10.91 -31.95
CA TYR A 101 -17.77 9.52 -31.58
C TYR A 101 -17.56 8.66 -32.83
N GLU A 102 -18.41 8.83 -33.83
CA GLU A 102 -18.29 8.12 -35.11
C GLU A 102 -17.00 8.48 -35.85
N ASN A 103 -16.60 9.76 -35.84
CA ASN A 103 -15.30 10.17 -36.36
C ASN A 103 -14.16 9.44 -35.65
N LEU A 104 -14.09 9.49 -34.30
CA LEU A 104 -13.04 8.82 -33.55
C LEU A 104 -12.99 7.30 -33.80
N LEU A 105 -14.15 6.64 -33.83
CA LEU A 105 -14.25 5.21 -34.08
C LEU A 105 -13.85 4.81 -35.52
N SER A 106 -13.89 5.76 -36.47
CA SER A 106 -13.42 5.53 -37.84
C SER A 106 -11.89 5.56 -37.98
N LEU A 107 -11.18 6.18 -37.03
CA LEU A 107 -9.72 6.36 -37.08
C LEU A 107 -8.94 5.07 -36.75
N TYR A 108 -9.56 4.13 -36.03
CA TYR A 108 -8.92 2.88 -35.64
C TYR A 108 -9.96 1.79 -35.30
N PRO A 109 -9.71 0.50 -35.58
CA PRO A 109 -10.62 -0.60 -35.21
C PRO A 109 -10.58 -0.89 -33.71
N PHE A 110 -11.17 -0.02 -32.90
CA PHE A 110 -11.31 -0.22 -31.46
C PHE A 110 -12.26 -1.38 -31.14
N ARG A 111 -11.97 -2.14 -30.08
CA ARG A 111 -12.80 -3.25 -29.61
C ARG A 111 -13.84 -2.87 -28.57
N ALA A 112 -13.63 -1.74 -27.91
CA ALA A 112 -14.51 -1.18 -26.91
C ALA A 112 -14.46 0.35 -26.94
N LEU A 113 -15.50 0.97 -26.40
CA LEU A 113 -15.60 2.40 -26.16
C LEU A 113 -15.87 2.64 -24.67
N HIS A 114 -14.98 3.37 -24.02
CA HIS A 114 -15.16 3.85 -22.65
C HIS A 114 -15.50 5.34 -22.69
N VAL A 115 -16.57 5.75 -22.02
CA VAL A 115 -17.01 7.16 -21.95
C VAL A 115 -16.99 7.63 -20.51
N GLY A 116 -16.04 8.50 -20.17
CA GLY A 116 -15.98 9.20 -18.89
C GLY A 116 -16.97 10.34 -18.85
N THR A 117 -17.86 10.35 -17.87
CA THR A 117 -18.84 11.43 -17.70
C THR A 117 -19.24 11.68 -16.25
N ARG A 118 -20.03 12.73 -16.06
CA ARG A 118 -20.68 13.02 -14.77
C ARG A 118 -22.06 12.34 -14.73
N PRO A 119 -22.48 11.84 -13.55
CA PRO A 119 -23.84 11.36 -13.30
C PRO A 119 -24.96 12.26 -13.84
N ASP A 120 -24.83 13.57 -13.69
CA ASP A 120 -25.85 14.56 -14.09
C ASP A 120 -25.84 14.91 -15.59
N CYS A 121 -24.97 14.30 -16.39
CA CYS A 121 -24.77 14.62 -17.82
C CYS A 121 -25.23 13.49 -18.75
N LEU A 122 -26.28 12.76 -18.35
CA LEU A 122 -26.85 11.64 -19.10
C LEU A 122 -28.32 11.93 -19.41
N SER A 123 -28.58 12.58 -20.54
CA SER A 123 -29.95 12.73 -21.05
C SER A 123 -30.48 11.40 -21.61
N GLU A 124 -31.81 11.24 -21.69
CA GLU A 124 -32.41 10.04 -22.28
C GLU A 124 -31.92 9.76 -23.70
N SER A 125 -31.77 10.81 -24.51
CA SER A 125 -31.27 10.67 -25.88
C SER A 125 -29.80 10.21 -25.94
N THR A 126 -28.97 10.65 -24.99
CA THR A 126 -27.58 10.16 -24.87
C THR A 126 -27.58 8.70 -24.44
N LEU A 127 -28.41 8.31 -23.47
CA LEU A 127 -28.54 6.91 -23.03
C LEU A 127 -28.97 5.98 -24.16
N GLU A 128 -29.96 6.39 -24.95
CA GLU A 128 -30.43 5.65 -26.12
C GLU A 128 -29.30 5.47 -27.15
N TYR A 129 -28.58 6.54 -27.48
CA TYR A 129 -27.46 6.45 -28.41
C TYR A 129 -26.32 5.54 -27.91
N LEU A 130 -25.95 5.63 -26.63
CA LEU A 130 -24.93 4.74 -26.07
C LEU A 130 -25.38 3.28 -26.10
N SER A 131 -26.68 3.02 -25.86
CA SER A 131 -27.26 1.66 -25.98
C SER A 131 -27.24 1.16 -27.44
N GLU A 132 -27.57 2.02 -28.41
CA GLU A 132 -27.46 1.70 -29.84
C GLU A 132 -26.02 1.35 -30.24
N LEU A 133 -25.03 2.10 -29.74
CA LEU A 133 -23.62 1.80 -29.94
C LEU A 133 -23.22 0.46 -29.29
N ASN A 134 -23.76 0.17 -28.10
CA ASN A 134 -23.45 -1.03 -27.33
C ASN A 134 -23.84 -2.34 -28.05
N GLN A 135 -24.79 -2.26 -28.99
CA GLN A 135 -25.17 -3.40 -29.84
C GLN A 135 -24.09 -3.76 -30.88
N LYS A 136 -23.15 -2.85 -31.15
CA LYS A 136 -22.10 -2.99 -32.19
C LYS A 136 -20.69 -3.07 -31.60
N LEU A 137 -20.49 -2.52 -30.41
CA LEU A 137 -19.19 -2.34 -29.75
C LEU A 137 -19.39 -2.47 -28.23
N ASP A 138 -18.45 -3.02 -27.46
CA ASP A 138 -18.58 -3.04 -25.99
C ASP A 138 -18.46 -1.60 -25.47
N VAL A 139 -19.56 -1.02 -24.98
CA VAL A 139 -19.61 0.34 -24.46
C VAL A 139 -19.68 0.31 -22.94
N VAL A 140 -18.75 1.03 -22.31
CA VAL A 140 -18.70 1.20 -20.85
C VAL A 140 -18.75 2.67 -20.49
N VAL A 141 -19.56 3.02 -19.49
CA VAL A 141 -19.63 4.40 -18.98
C VAL A 141 -18.88 4.48 -17.64
N GLU A 142 -17.87 5.34 -17.57
CA GLU A 142 -17.17 5.65 -16.31
C GLU A 142 -17.79 6.90 -15.67
N LEU A 143 -18.42 6.72 -14.51
CA LEU A 143 -19.04 7.80 -13.74
C LEU A 143 -18.06 8.40 -12.73
N GLY A 144 -17.85 9.71 -12.84
CA GLY A 144 -17.13 10.50 -11.85
C GLY A 144 -17.96 10.75 -10.58
N VAL A 145 -18.18 9.71 -9.76
CA VAL A 145 -18.94 9.81 -8.50
C VAL A 145 -18.14 10.53 -7.41
N GLN A 146 -16.88 10.14 -7.24
CA GLN A 146 -15.92 10.59 -6.23
C GLN A 146 -16.26 10.20 -4.79
N THR A 147 -17.49 10.37 -4.34
CA THR A 147 -18.01 10.00 -3.01
C THR A 147 -19.54 9.98 -3.03
N LEU A 148 -20.18 9.21 -2.15
CA LEU A 148 -21.64 9.25 -1.93
C LEU A 148 -22.03 10.13 -0.75
N HIS A 149 -21.13 10.99 -0.27
CA HIS A 149 -21.40 11.96 0.80
C HIS A 149 -21.67 13.35 0.24
N ASP A 150 -22.93 13.79 0.32
CA ASP A 150 -23.37 15.08 -0.25
C ASP A 150 -22.63 16.29 0.35
N THR A 151 -22.26 16.23 1.62
CA THR A 151 -21.44 17.28 2.26
C THR A 151 -20.07 17.41 1.61
N SER A 152 -19.45 16.29 1.23
CA SER A 152 -18.16 16.26 0.53
C SER A 152 -18.32 16.70 -0.92
N LEU A 153 -19.37 16.25 -1.60
CA LEU A 153 -19.70 16.67 -2.98
C LEU A 153 -19.91 18.19 -3.05
N ALA A 154 -20.71 18.76 -2.14
CA ALA A 154 -20.94 20.19 -2.06
C ALA A 154 -19.65 20.97 -1.79
N ARG A 155 -18.82 20.51 -0.84
CA ARG A 155 -17.53 21.15 -0.54
C ARG A 155 -16.57 21.11 -1.73
N MET A 156 -16.59 20.05 -2.52
CA MET A 156 -15.78 19.96 -3.74
C MET A 156 -16.35 20.77 -4.91
N ASN A 157 -17.42 21.54 -4.70
CA ASN A 157 -18.19 22.19 -5.75
C ASN A 157 -18.56 21.17 -6.85
N ARG A 158 -19.06 20.00 -6.47
CA ARG A 158 -19.56 19.00 -7.41
C ARG A 158 -21.00 19.35 -7.77
N GLY A 159 -21.32 19.34 -9.06
CA GLY A 159 -22.66 19.72 -9.53
C GLY A 159 -23.69 18.57 -9.54
N HIS A 160 -23.53 17.56 -8.68
CA HIS A 160 -24.50 16.50 -8.44
C HIS A 160 -24.36 15.96 -7.02
N ASP A 161 -25.39 15.25 -6.57
CA ASP A 161 -25.45 14.56 -5.27
C ASP A 161 -25.32 13.03 -5.43
N ALA A 162 -25.34 12.32 -4.30
CA ALA A 162 -25.29 10.87 -4.24
C ALA A 162 -26.51 10.22 -4.92
N ALA A 163 -27.70 10.79 -4.76
CA ALA A 163 -28.94 10.28 -5.36
C ALA A 163 -28.86 10.28 -6.89
N CYS A 164 -28.33 11.36 -7.49
CA CYS A 164 -28.06 11.47 -8.92
C CYS A 164 -27.07 10.40 -9.40
N SER A 165 -26.03 10.12 -8.61
CA SER A 165 -25.05 9.06 -8.92
C SER A 165 -25.69 7.68 -8.96
N LEU A 166 -26.51 7.34 -7.97
CA LEU A 166 -27.21 6.05 -7.89
C LEU A 166 -28.28 5.90 -8.98
N ASP A 167 -29.02 6.96 -9.30
CA ASP A 167 -29.98 6.98 -10.40
C ASP A 167 -29.30 6.81 -11.77
N ALA A 168 -28.16 7.46 -11.99
CA ALA A 168 -27.38 7.31 -13.22
C ALA A 168 -26.93 5.86 -13.44
N ILE A 169 -26.43 5.18 -12.40
CA ILE A 169 -26.05 3.75 -12.46
C ILE A 169 -27.26 2.92 -12.88
N LYS A 170 -28.40 3.09 -12.20
CA LYS A 170 -29.64 2.37 -12.50
C LYS A 170 -30.12 2.58 -13.93
N ARG A 171 -30.09 3.83 -14.43
CA ARG A 171 -30.52 4.18 -15.79
C ARG A 171 -29.62 3.57 -16.86
N LEU A 172 -28.30 3.55 -16.63
CA LEU A 172 -27.33 2.92 -17.53
C LEU A 172 -27.55 1.40 -17.61
N HIS A 173 -27.70 0.72 -16.48
CA HIS A 173 -28.02 -0.72 -16.47
C HIS A 173 -29.37 -1.03 -17.11
N GLY A 174 -30.38 -0.17 -16.90
CA GLY A 174 -31.68 -0.27 -17.58
C GLY A 174 -31.58 -0.22 -19.11
N LYS A 175 -30.46 0.26 -19.67
CA LYS A 175 -30.14 0.30 -21.10
C LYS A 175 -29.09 -0.75 -21.52
N GLY A 176 -28.72 -1.66 -20.61
CA GLY A 176 -27.75 -2.73 -20.85
C GLY A 176 -26.29 -2.27 -20.91
N LEU A 177 -25.97 -1.07 -20.42
CA LEU A 177 -24.61 -0.52 -20.40
C LEU A 177 -23.90 -0.91 -19.11
N LYS A 178 -22.62 -1.26 -19.22
CA LYS A 178 -21.75 -1.46 -18.05
C LYS A 178 -21.35 -0.12 -17.45
N VAL A 179 -21.20 -0.09 -16.13
CA VAL A 179 -20.91 1.12 -15.37
C VAL A 179 -19.65 0.95 -14.53
N TYR A 180 -18.65 1.75 -14.78
CA TYR A 180 -17.49 1.88 -13.90
C TYR A 180 -17.65 3.11 -13.01
N ALA A 181 -17.30 2.99 -11.72
CA ALA A 181 -17.34 4.11 -10.80
C ALA A 181 -15.93 4.59 -10.42
N HIS A 182 -15.75 5.91 -10.39
CA HIS A 182 -14.51 6.54 -9.93
C HIS A 182 -14.73 7.09 -8.51
N LEU A 183 -13.89 6.67 -7.57
CA LEU A 183 -13.94 7.05 -6.15
C LEU A 183 -12.63 7.72 -5.73
N ILE A 184 -12.71 8.82 -4.99
CA ILE A 184 -11.56 9.51 -4.40
C ILE A 184 -11.48 9.16 -2.92
N ILE A 185 -10.30 8.73 -2.46
CA ILE A 185 -10.02 8.42 -1.06
C ILE A 185 -9.10 9.51 -0.50
N GLY A 186 -9.38 9.92 0.74
CA GLY A 186 -8.65 11.00 1.40
C GLY A 186 -9.25 12.39 1.18
N LEU A 187 -10.52 12.48 0.74
CA LEU A 187 -11.24 13.75 0.70
C LEU A 187 -11.28 14.37 2.11
N PRO A 188 -11.13 15.70 2.24
CA PRO A 188 -10.98 16.26 3.57
C PRO A 188 -12.33 16.22 4.30
N ASN A 189 -12.27 15.92 5.61
CA ASN A 189 -13.41 15.56 6.48
C ASN A 189 -14.03 14.18 6.22
N GLU A 190 -13.47 13.36 5.32
CA GLU A 190 -13.85 11.95 5.21
C GLU A 190 -12.88 11.04 5.96
N ASN A 191 -13.40 9.87 6.38
CA ASN A 191 -12.64 8.82 7.07
C ASN A 191 -12.94 7.45 6.44
N LEU A 192 -12.30 6.41 6.96
CA LEU A 192 -12.44 5.03 6.46
C LEU A 192 -13.90 4.55 6.40
N GLU A 193 -14.72 4.84 7.42
CA GLU A 193 -16.13 4.44 7.41
C GLU A 193 -16.94 5.16 6.33
N MET A 194 -16.65 6.43 6.07
CA MET A 194 -17.28 7.18 4.98
C MET A 194 -16.90 6.63 3.60
N TRP A 195 -15.63 6.29 3.39
CA TRP A 195 -15.16 5.64 2.15
C TRP A 195 -15.82 4.28 1.95
N LYS A 196 -15.91 3.47 3.01
CA LYS A 196 -16.59 2.18 3.01
C LYS A 196 -18.08 2.31 2.70
N GLN A 197 -18.77 3.30 3.27
CA GLN A 197 -20.17 3.57 2.96
C GLN A 197 -20.36 3.92 1.47
N SER A 198 -19.50 4.79 0.92
CA SER A 198 -19.55 5.14 -0.50
C SER A 198 -19.29 3.93 -1.39
N LEU A 199 -18.27 3.14 -1.05
CA LEU A 199 -17.93 1.91 -1.77
C LEU A 199 -19.10 0.91 -1.76
N LYS A 200 -19.65 0.62 -0.58
CA LYS A 200 -20.76 -0.33 -0.44
C LYS A 200 -21.99 0.15 -1.19
N GLY A 201 -22.34 1.44 -1.09
CA GLY A 201 -23.46 2.00 -1.85
C GLY A 201 -23.30 1.86 -3.36
N LEU A 202 -22.07 1.99 -3.87
CA LEU A 202 -21.78 1.76 -5.30
C LEU A 202 -21.84 0.28 -5.68
N VAL A 203 -21.28 -0.61 -4.87
CA VAL A 203 -21.35 -2.07 -5.08
C VAL A 203 -22.80 -2.53 -5.06
N ASP A 204 -23.60 -2.08 -4.09
CA ASP A 204 -25.03 -2.40 -3.96
C ASP A 204 -25.85 -1.84 -5.13
N ALA A 205 -25.42 -0.71 -5.72
CA ALA A 205 -26.00 -0.17 -6.94
C ALA A 205 -25.62 -0.95 -8.22
N GLY A 206 -24.72 -1.93 -8.12
CA GLY A 206 -24.39 -2.87 -9.19
C GLY A 206 -23.26 -2.45 -10.12
N ILE A 207 -22.32 -1.61 -9.69
CA ILE A 207 -21.19 -1.20 -10.55
C ILE A 207 -20.43 -2.43 -11.12
N ASP A 208 -19.97 -2.31 -12.36
CA ASP A 208 -19.25 -3.36 -13.10
C ASP A 208 -17.72 -3.23 -12.98
N GLY A 209 -17.23 -2.19 -12.31
CA GLY A 209 -15.82 -1.92 -12.14
C GLY A 209 -15.57 -0.67 -11.31
N ILE A 210 -14.42 -0.61 -10.64
CA ILE A 210 -14.07 0.52 -9.78
C ILE A 210 -12.69 1.07 -10.04
N LYS A 211 -12.56 2.39 -10.03
CA LYS A 211 -11.33 3.13 -10.21
C LYS A 211 -11.05 3.97 -8.97
N PHE A 212 -9.96 3.67 -8.28
CA PHE A 212 -9.53 4.45 -7.12
C PHE A 212 -8.63 5.62 -7.51
N HIS A 213 -8.67 6.64 -6.66
CA HIS A 213 -7.91 7.86 -6.76
C HIS A 213 -7.55 8.35 -5.36
N ASN A 214 -6.27 8.32 -4.99
CA ASN A 214 -5.79 9.04 -3.81
C ASN A 214 -5.91 10.55 -4.04
N LEU A 215 -6.38 11.31 -3.06
CA LEU A 215 -6.51 12.77 -3.21
C LEU A 215 -5.13 13.39 -3.51
N HIS A 216 -5.06 14.13 -4.61
CA HIS A 216 -3.93 14.98 -4.96
C HIS A 216 -4.35 16.44 -4.89
N ILE A 217 -3.49 17.27 -4.30
CA ILE A 217 -3.56 18.72 -4.34
C ILE A 217 -2.78 19.15 -5.58
N ILE A 218 -3.51 19.67 -6.57
CA ILE A 218 -2.97 20.04 -7.87
C ILE A 218 -2.87 21.56 -7.96
N GLU A 219 -1.78 22.10 -8.51
CA GLU A 219 -1.61 23.53 -8.68
C GLU A 219 -2.78 24.19 -9.41
N LYS A 220 -3.01 25.48 -9.13
CA LYS A 220 -4.06 26.30 -9.76
C LYS A 220 -5.50 25.78 -9.53
N THR A 221 -5.70 24.87 -8.58
CA THR A 221 -7.04 24.45 -8.15
C THR A 221 -7.51 25.22 -6.91
N ASP A 222 -8.82 25.23 -6.66
CA ASP A 222 -9.39 25.86 -5.47
C ASP A 222 -8.95 25.13 -4.20
N LEU A 223 -8.86 23.81 -4.27
CA LEU A 223 -8.38 22.98 -3.18
C LEU A 223 -6.90 23.26 -2.85
N ALA A 224 -6.07 23.58 -3.85
CA ALA A 224 -4.70 24.02 -3.59
C ALA A 224 -4.63 25.37 -2.88
N ARG A 225 -5.53 26.31 -3.20
CA ARG A 225 -5.61 27.59 -2.48
C ARG A 225 -6.07 27.38 -1.04
N GLU A 226 -7.06 26.52 -0.82
CA GLU A 226 -7.52 26.13 0.50
C GLU A 226 -6.38 25.48 1.31
N TYR A 227 -5.70 24.49 0.74
CA TYR A 227 -4.60 23.78 1.38
C TYR A 227 -3.42 24.70 1.72
N ALA A 228 -3.11 25.68 0.85
CA ALA A 228 -2.07 26.66 1.13
C ALA A 228 -2.42 27.61 2.29
N GLN A 229 -3.71 27.91 2.49
CA GLN A 229 -4.19 28.76 3.59
C GLN A 229 -4.34 27.99 4.89
N THR A 230 -4.85 26.76 4.82
CA THR A 230 -5.10 25.89 5.96
C THR A 230 -4.81 24.44 5.57
N PRO A 231 -3.55 23.99 5.71
CA PRO A 231 -3.17 22.62 5.41
C PRO A 231 -3.99 21.61 6.23
N PHE A 232 -4.43 20.54 5.58
CA PHE A 232 -5.13 19.43 6.21
C PHE A 232 -4.37 18.12 5.99
N ALA A 233 -4.64 17.09 6.79
CA ALA A 233 -3.94 15.82 6.67
C ALA A 233 -4.21 15.13 5.33
N LEU A 234 -3.15 14.64 4.69
CA LEU A 234 -3.18 13.84 3.47
C LEU A 234 -2.60 12.46 3.73
N LEU A 235 -3.03 11.47 2.95
CA LEU A 235 -2.53 10.11 3.07
C LEU A 235 -1.19 9.96 2.34
N ASN A 236 -0.16 9.55 3.06
CA ASN A 236 1.05 9.02 2.44
C ASN A 236 0.77 7.64 1.80
N GLU A 237 1.73 7.11 1.06
CA GLU A 237 1.57 5.84 0.35
C GLU A 237 1.20 4.66 1.26
N TYR A 238 1.78 4.56 2.47
CA TYR A 238 1.42 3.51 3.43
C TYR A 238 -0.01 3.66 3.97
N ALA A 239 -0.38 4.85 4.45
CA ALA A 239 -1.72 5.10 5.00
C ALA A 239 -2.81 4.91 3.94
N TYR A 240 -2.55 5.31 2.69
CA TYR A 240 -3.45 5.06 1.59
C TYR A 240 -3.54 3.57 1.24
N ALA A 241 -2.42 2.84 1.28
CA ALA A 241 -2.43 1.40 1.06
C ALA A 241 -3.26 0.66 2.11
N GLU A 242 -3.13 1.00 3.39
CA GLU A 242 -3.96 0.42 4.47
C GLU A 242 -5.46 0.65 4.20
N ALA A 243 -5.83 1.88 3.88
CA ALA A 243 -7.22 2.22 3.55
C ALA A 243 -7.71 1.43 2.33
N LEU A 244 -6.90 1.36 1.27
CA LEU A 244 -7.26 0.67 0.04
C LEU A 244 -7.40 -0.85 0.26
N ILE A 245 -6.48 -1.48 0.99
CA ILE A 245 -6.54 -2.91 1.32
C ILE A 245 -7.84 -3.22 2.06
N GLU A 246 -8.20 -2.42 3.07
CA GLU A 246 -9.47 -2.64 3.80
C GLU A 246 -10.69 -2.47 2.89
N LEU A 247 -10.68 -1.50 1.98
CA LEU A 247 -11.77 -1.28 1.02
C LEU A 247 -11.92 -2.46 0.03
N LEU A 248 -10.82 -2.99 -0.51
CA LEU A 248 -10.84 -4.09 -1.49
C LEU A 248 -11.59 -5.34 -0.99
N ARG A 249 -11.61 -5.56 0.31
CA ARG A 249 -12.28 -6.69 0.97
C ARG A 249 -13.80 -6.70 0.83
N TYR A 250 -14.40 -5.53 0.62
CA TYR A 250 -15.85 -5.35 0.43
C TYR A 250 -16.28 -5.36 -1.04
N ILE A 251 -15.36 -5.60 -1.96
CA ILE A 251 -15.62 -5.58 -3.39
C ILE A 251 -15.70 -7.02 -3.86
N PRO A 252 -16.84 -7.51 -4.37
CA PRO A 252 -16.95 -8.84 -4.96
C PRO A 252 -15.81 -9.11 -5.94
N SER A 253 -15.26 -10.33 -5.91
CA SER A 253 -14.10 -10.76 -6.72
C SER A 253 -14.34 -10.69 -8.23
N THR A 254 -15.61 -10.56 -8.64
CA THR A 254 -16.05 -10.39 -10.03
C THR A 254 -15.92 -8.97 -10.56
N ILE A 255 -15.78 -7.97 -9.67
CA ILE A 255 -15.70 -6.55 -10.05
C ILE A 255 -14.22 -6.17 -10.24
N PRO A 256 -13.78 -5.82 -11.46
CA PRO A 256 -12.39 -5.44 -11.71
C PRO A 256 -12.01 -4.11 -11.04
N ILE A 257 -10.78 -4.09 -10.51
CA ILE A 257 -10.10 -2.88 -10.05
C ILE A 257 -9.35 -2.26 -11.24
N LEU A 258 -9.86 -1.13 -11.74
CA LEU A 258 -9.31 -0.40 -12.87
C LEU A 258 -7.98 0.24 -12.55
N ARG A 259 -7.86 0.78 -11.33
CA ARG A 259 -6.70 1.53 -10.89
C ARG A 259 -6.66 1.58 -9.38
N LEU A 260 -5.46 1.41 -8.81
CA LEU A 260 -5.22 1.50 -7.37
C LEU A 260 -4.92 2.93 -6.89
N ALA A 261 -4.19 3.73 -7.68
CA ALA A 261 -3.81 5.09 -7.32
C ALA A 261 -3.73 5.98 -8.57
N THR A 262 -3.91 7.29 -8.38
CA THR A 262 -3.82 8.25 -9.47
C THR A 262 -2.38 8.54 -9.87
N ASP A 263 -2.21 9.19 -11.01
CA ASP A 263 -0.90 9.60 -11.51
C ASP A 263 -1.05 11.06 -11.95
N THR A 264 -0.34 11.95 -11.27
CA THR A 264 -0.33 13.39 -11.56
C THR A 264 1.09 13.79 -11.86
N PRO A 265 1.34 14.52 -12.96
CA PRO A 265 2.67 14.98 -13.28
C PRO A 265 3.30 15.77 -12.13
N ALA A 266 4.58 15.51 -11.85
CA ALA A 266 5.29 16.12 -10.73
C ALA A 266 5.33 17.65 -10.78
N TYR A 267 5.24 18.26 -11.96
CA TYR A 267 5.22 19.71 -12.12
C TYR A 267 3.87 20.35 -11.74
N GLU A 268 2.80 19.56 -11.61
CA GLU A 268 1.48 20.05 -11.20
C GLU A 268 1.11 19.64 -9.76
N LEU A 269 1.78 18.62 -9.21
CA LEU A 269 1.45 18.05 -7.90
C LEU A 269 2.07 18.87 -6.76
N ILE A 270 1.23 19.40 -5.87
CA ILE A 270 1.66 20.08 -4.64
C ILE A 270 1.83 19.08 -3.49
N ALA A 271 0.85 18.18 -3.29
CA ALA A 271 0.85 17.19 -2.21
C ALA A 271 -0.21 16.09 -2.46
N PRO A 272 -0.14 14.92 -1.80
CA PRO A 272 1.03 14.38 -1.15
C PRO A 272 2.08 13.99 -2.19
N THR A 273 3.36 14.18 -1.87
CA THR A 273 4.45 13.66 -2.70
C THR A 273 4.73 12.24 -2.27
N TRP A 274 4.39 11.29 -3.13
CA TRP A 274 4.75 9.88 -2.93
C TRP A 274 6.14 9.61 -3.50
N HIS A 275 6.85 8.72 -2.82
CA HIS A 275 8.19 8.29 -3.20
C HIS A 275 8.22 6.83 -3.67
N MET A 276 7.13 6.08 -3.47
CA MET A 276 6.91 4.79 -4.11
C MET A 276 6.58 4.96 -5.59
N ALA A 277 7.29 4.21 -6.44
CA ALA A 277 6.91 4.11 -7.84
C ALA A 277 5.57 3.36 -7.98
N LYS A 278 4.77 3.68 -9.00
CA LYS A 278 3.45 3.05 -9.22
C LYS A 278 3.48 1.52 -9.26
N GLY A 279 4.50 0.93 -9.91
CA GLY A 279 4.67 -0.53 -9.96
C GLY A 279 5.00 -1.12 -8.60
N GLN A 280 5.85 -0.44 -7.83
CA GLN A 280 6.22 -0.81 -6.47
C GLN A 280 5.01 -0.75 -5.54
N PHE A 281 4.21 0.32 -5.61
CA PHE A 281 2.97 0.46 -4.83
C PHE A 281 1.99 -0.69 -5.11
N GLY A 282 1.83 -1.06 -6.39
CA GLY A 282 0.98 -2.20 -6.78
C GLY A 282 1.46 -3.54 -6.22
N GLU A 283 2.78 -3.79 -6.19
CA GLU A 283 3.34 -5.00 -5.58
C GLU A 283 3.22 -4.95 -4.06
N TYR A 284 3.46 -3.81 -3.43
CA TYR A 284 3.30 -3.61 -1.99
C TYR A 284 1.88 -3.98 -1.52
N ILE A 285 0.84 -3.51 -2.23
CA ILE A 285 -0.56 -3.90 -1.95
C ILE A 285 -0.74 -5.41 -2.08
N ALA A 286 -0.28 -6.00 -3.18
CA ALA A 286 -0.46 -7.43 -3.44
C ALA A 286 0.27 -8.30 -2.41
N GLN A 287 1.51 -7.95 -2.05
CA GLN A 287 2.31 -8.64 -1.05
C GLN A 287 1.69 -8.50 0.34
N THR A 288 1.30 -7.29 0.74
CA THR A 288 0.65 -7.05 2.03
C THR A 288 -0.64 -7.86 2.16
N MET A 289 -1.49 -7.89 1.12
CA MET A 289 -2.69 -8.74 1.13
C MET A 289 -2.36 -10.23 1.31
N ARG A 290 -1.32 -10.76 0.64
CA ARG A 290 -0.88 -12.17 0.82
C ARG A 290 -0.40 -12.43 2.25
N TYR A 291 0.46 -11.57 2.78
CA TYR A 291 1.00 -11.66 4.14
C TYR A 291 -0.06 -11.56 5.23
N ARG A 292 -1.23 -11.00 4.92
CA ARG A 292 -2.36 -10.91 5.85
C ARG A 292 -3.42 -11.99 5.66
N GLY A 293 -3.30 -12.82 4.63
CA GLY A 293 -4.33 -13.78 4.23
C GLY A 293 -5.62 -13.10 3.73
N ILE A 294 -5.48 -11.91 3.14
CA ILE A 294 -6.60 -11.08 2.68
C ILE A 294 -6.70 -11.17 1.16
N LYS A 295 -7.93 -11.20 0.66
CA LYS A 295 -8.25 -11.11 -0.78
C LYS A 295 -9.37 -10.12 -1.02
N GLN A 296 -9.47 -9.64 -2.25
CA GLN A 296 -10.65 -8.92 -2.70
C GLN A 296 -11.90 -9.78 -2.42
N GLY A 297 -12.93 -9.16 -1.85
CA GLY A 297 -14.22 -9.82 -1.62
C GLY A 297 -14.29 -10.73 -0.39
N ASP A 298 -13.20 -10.93 0.37
CA ASP A 298 -13.14 -11.88 1.50
C ASP A 298 -14.13 -11.60 2.64
N LEU A 299 -14.69 -10.39 2.72
CA LEU A 299 -15.71 -10.00 3.70
C LEU A 299 -17.15 -10.07 3.17
N VAL A 300 -17.35 -10.27 1.87
CA VAL A 300 -18.67 -10.28 1.23
C VAL A 300 -18.98 -11.59 0.51
N GLU A 301 -17.97 -12.39 0.21
CA GLU A 301 -18.09 -13.72 -0.40
C GLU A 301 -17.90 -14.82 0.64
N SER A 302 -18.50 -15.99 0.39
CA SER A 302 -18.25 -17.17 1.23
C SER A 302 -16.79 -17.58 1.09
N LYS A 303 -16.11 -17.85 2.22
CA LYS A 303 -14.72 -18.30 2.20
C LYS A 303 -14.56 -19.54 1.31
N CYS A 304 -13.75 -19.43 0.27
CA CYS A 304 -13.10 -20.60 -0.28
C CYS A 304 -12.03 -21.04 0.73
N GLU A 305 -12.12 -22.28 1.20
CA GLU A 305 -11.02 -22.91 1.93
C GLU A 305 -9.83 -22.98 0.96
N GLU A 306 -8.83 -22.14 1.20
CA GLU A 306 -7.53 -22.31 0.57
C GLU A 306 -6.62 -23.04 1.53
N SER A 307 -5.96 -24.09 1.02
CA SER A 307 -4.86 -24.71 1.72
C SER A 307 -3.67 -23.78 1.68
N ASP A 308 -3.33 -23.16 2.81
CA ASP A 308 -2.01 -22.59 3.00
C ASP A 308 -1.01 -23.74 3.07
N GLU A 309 -0.25 -23.95 1.99
CA GLU A 309 0.91 -24.84 2.04
C GLU A 309 1.87 -24.32 3.12
N ILE A 310 2.18 -25.18 4.07
CA ILE A 310 3.21 -24.90 5.06
C ILE A 310 4.55 -24.99 4.34
N PRO A 311 5.37 -23.91 4.32
CA PRO A 311 6.71 -23.98 3.75
C PRO A 311 7.54 -25.09 4.39
N GLN A 312 8.60 -25.54 3.72
CA GLN A 312 9.42 -26.63 4.21
C GLN A 312 9.94 -26.37 5.64
N LYS A 313 9.48 -27.17 6.60
CA LYS A 313 9.97 -27.20 7.99
C LYS A 313 11.40 -27.73 8.02
N ILE A 314 12.27 -27.08 8.78
CA ILE A 314 13.62 -27.55 9.09
C ILE A 314 13.82 -27.57 10.59
N ASP A 315 14.30 -28.69 11.12
CA ASP A 315 14.68 -28.83 12.54
C ASP A 315 16.11 -28.31 12.76
N LEU A 316 16.30 -27.52 13.83
CA LEU A 316 17.56 -26.89 14.20
C LEU A 316 18.26 -27.64 15.35
N LYS A 317 19.53 -27.31 15.61
CA LYS A 317 20.37 -28.06 16.58
C LYS A 317 19.87 -28.00 18.02
N ASP A 318 19.20 -26.93 18.41
CA ASP A 318 18.65 -26.75 19.76
C ASP A 318 17.22 -27.29 19.93
N GLY A 319 16.71 -28.02 18.93
CA GLY A 319 15.37 -28.60 18.95
C GLY A 319 14.25 -27.63 18.57
N SER A 320 14.57 -26.37 18.22
CA SER A 320 13.62 -25.48 17.55
C SER A 320 13.47 -25.84 16.07
N SER A 321 12.53 -25.18 15.39
CA SER A 321 12.28 -25.34 13.95
C SER A 321 12.23 -24.01 13.24
N THR A 322 12.66 -23.98 11.98
CA THR A 322 12.62 -22.79 11.11
C THR A 322 11.91 -23.09 9.80
N LEU A 323 11.60 -22.02 9.06
CA LEU A 323 11.01 -22.04 7.74
C LEU A 323 11.94 -21.34 6.75
N TRP A 324 11.88 -21.75 5.48
CA TRP A 324 12.47 -21.02 4.37
C TRP A 324 11.53 -19.89 3.93
N ASN A 325 12.08 -18.68 3.76
CA ASN A 325 11.37 -17.54 3.19
C ASN A 325 11.76 -17.37 1.71
N GLU A 326 10.82 -17.62 0.81
CA GLU A 326 11.05 -17.50 -0.64
C GLU A 326 11.29 -16.06 -1.13
N THR A 327 10.83 -15.05 -0.38
CA THR A 327 11.02 -13.64 -0.77
C THR A 327 12.43 -13.18 -0.45
N TYR A 328 12.93 -13.53 0.74
CA TYR A 328 14.24 -13.12 1.23
C TYR A 328 15.34 -14.14 0.91
N HIS A 329 14.98 -15.30 0.36
CA HIS A 329 15.89 -16.42 0.09
C HIS A 329 16.76 -16.77 1.30
N ASP A 330 16.12 -16.85 2.46
CA ASP A 330 16.78 -17.03 3.74
C ASP A 330 15.91 -17.82 4.73
N TYR A 331 16.54 -18.35 5.77
CA TYR A 331 15.85 -18.96 6.90
C TYR A 331 15.56 -17.90 7.97
N TYR A 332 14.45 -18.04 8.69
CA TYR A 332 14.13 -17.13 9.80
C TYR A 332 15.13 -17.20 10.97
N HIS A 333 15.96 -18.25 11.05
CA HIS A 333 16.84 -18.49 12.20
C HIS A 333 18.15 -19.16 11.78
N PRO A 334 19.24 -18.94 12.54
CA PRO A 334 20.55 -19.57 12.31
C PRO A 334 20.52 -21.07 12.56
N LYS A 335 21.54 -21.79 12.06
CA LYS A 335 21.61 -23.25 12.18
C LYS A 335 21.81 -23.72 13.61
N ALA A 336 22.44 -22.90 14.46
CA ALA A 336 22.57 -23.18 15.88
C ALA A 336 21.22 -23.31 16.59
N GLY A 337 20.20 -22.57 16.15
CA GLY A 337 18.88 -22.67 16.74
C GLY A 337 18.23 -21.34 17.12
N ALA A 338 16.89 -21.31 17.07
CA ALA A 338 16.09 -20.14 17.41
C ALA A 338 16.02 -19.87 18.92
N TYR A 339 16.01 -20.92 19.76
CA TYR A 339 16.06 -20.73 21.21
C TYR A 339 17.44 -20.21 21.63
N THR A 340 18.50 -20.77 21.06
CA THR A 340 19.87 -20.35 21.34
C THR A 340 20.06 -18.88 20.96
N GLN A 341 19.59 -18.46 19.78
CA GLN A 341 19.66 -17.05 19.37
C GLN A 341 18.85 -16.13 20.30
N ALA A 342 17.63 -16.51 20.64
CA ALA A 342 16.79 -15.75 21.57
C ALA A 342 17.49 -15.53 22.93
N GLU A 343 18.05 -16.61 23.49
CA GLU A 343 18.69 -16.57 24.82
C GLU A 343 20.03 -15.81 24.79
N THR A 344 20.97 -16.23 23.95
CA THR A 344 22.38 -15.77 24.02
C THR A 344 22.61 -14.40 23.37
N LEU A 345 21.83 -14.07 22.34
CA LEU A 345 21.93 -12.78 21.66
C LEU A 345 20.92 -11.79 22.23
N PHE A 346 19.63 -12.08 22.17
CA PHE A 346 18.62 -11.07 22.49
C PHE A 346 18.45 -10.86 24.01
N LEU A 347 18.15 -11.91 24.76
CA LEU A 347 17.86 -11.82 26.20
C LEU A 347 19.11 -11.42 27.01
N GLU A 348 20.21 -12.15 26.84
CA GLU A 348 21.44 -11.88 27.59
C GLU A 348 22.05 -10.51 27.26
N LYS A 349 22.15 -10.14 25.97
CA LYS A 349 22.83 -8.89 25.60
C LYS A 349 22.00 -7.63 25.81
N SER A 350 20.69 -7.77 26.00
CA SER A 350 19.83 -6.67 26.45
C SER A 350 19.74 -6.53 27.97
N ASP A 351 20.33 -7.47 28.71
CA ASP A 351 20.20 -7.57 30.17
C ASP A 351 18.73 -7.63 30.61
N LEU A 352 17.89 -8.33 29.82
CA LEU A 352 16.44 -8.35 30.02
C LEU A 352 16.06 -8.85 31.41
N LYS A 353 16.79 -9.86 31.92
CA LYS A 353 16.58 -10.41 33.26
C LYS A 353 16.74 -9.34 34.35
N ALA A 354 17.86 -8.63 34.37
CA ALA A 354 18.10 -7.62 35.40
C ALA A 354 17.13 -6.42 35.28
N ARG A 355 16.72 -6.07 34.05
CA ARG A 355 15.69 -5.06 33.82
C ARG A 355 14.34 -5.49 34.42
N LEU A 356 13.91 -6.73 34.17
CA LEU A 356 12.69 -7.31 34.74
C LEU A 356 12.75 -7.51 36.26
N GLU A 357 13.93 -7.75 36.84
CA GLU A 357 14.09 -7.77 38.31
C GLU A 357 13.95 -6.37 38.93
N LYS A 358 14.25 -5.31 38.16
CA LYS A 358 14.19 -3.91 38.61
C LYS A 358 12.79 -3.28 38.44
N GLY A 359 12.03 -3.66 37.43
CA GLY A 359 10.71 -3.09 37.15
C GLY A 359 10.10 -3.62 35.86
N ASP A 360 8.93 -3.08 35.50
CA ASP A 360 8.27 -3.41 34.23
C ASP A 360 9.14 -2.99 33.04
N VAL A 361 9.09 -3.80 31.98
CA VAL A 361 9.92 -3.60 30.77
C VAL A 361 9.02 -3.41 29.55
N ASN A 362 9.21 -2.29 28.84
CA ASN A 362 8.64 -2.07 27.52
C ASN A 362 9.64 -2.50 26.46
N LEU A 363 9.26 -3.50 25.66
CA LEU A 363 10.06 -4.11 24.62
C LEU A 363 9.41 -3.86 23.25
N LEU A 364 10.20 -3.41 22.28
CA LEU A 364 9.80 -3.36 20.88
C LEU A 364 10.53 -4.46 20.12
N GLU A 365 9.81 -5.34 19.45
CA GLU A 365 10.38 -6.35 18.55
C GLU A 365 9.98 -6.04 17.11
N ILE A 366 10.98 -5.93 16.23
CA ILE A 366 10.81 -5.68 14.80
C ILE A 366 11.36 -6.89 14.06
N GLY A 367 10.52 -7.51 13.23
CA GLY A 367 10.81 -8.83 12.65
C GLY A 367 10.39 -9.94 13.62
N PHE A 368 9.14 -9.92 14.06
CA PHE A 368 8.61 -10.93 15.01
C PHE A 368 8.80 -12.36 14.50
N GLY A 369 8.67 -12.57 13.18
CA GLY A 369 8.92 -13.84 12.53
C GLY A 369 8.09 -14.97 13.15
N MET A 370 8.77 -16.02 13.59
CA MET A 370 8.10 -17.17 14.24
C MET A 370 7.90 -16.98 15.75
N GLY A 371 8.30 -15.83 16.32
CA GLY A 371 8.01 -15.43 17.70
C GLY A 371 8.85 -16.13 18.78
N TYR A 372 10.00 -16.75 18.43
CA TYR A 372 10.85 -17.45 19.41
C TYR A 372 11.47 -16.51 20.45
N THR A 373 11.93 -15.34 20.03
CA THR A 373 12.56 -14.35 20.91
C THR A 373 11.57 -13.83 21.95
N THR A 374 10.39 -13.37 21.53
CA THR A 374 9.32 -12.99 22.46
C THR A 374 8.83 -14.16 23.32
N PHE A 375 8.69 -15.37 22.76
CA PHE A 375 8.33 -16.55 23.56
C PHE A 375 9.31 -16.76 24.73
N LYS A 376 10.63 -16.69 24.48
CA LYS A 376 11.64 -16.82 25.52
C LYS A 376 11.67 -15.65 26.50
N ALA A 377 11.41 -14.43 26.04
CA ALA A 377 11.26 -13.28 26.91
C ALA A 377 10.08 -13.44 27.90
N ILE A 378 8.96 -14.03 27.44
CA ILE A 378 7.79 -14.32 28.27
C ILE A 378 8.08 -15.44 29.27
N GLU A 379 8.74 -16.52 28.83
CA GLU A 379 9.17 -17.61 29.71
C GLU A 379 10.06 -17.08 30.85
N LEU A 380 10.96 -16.14 30.55
CA LEU A 380 11.77 -15.44 31.55
C LEU A 380 10.92 -14.61 32.51
N ALA A 381 9.99 -13.79 32.01
CA ALA A 381 9.12 -12.96 32.86
C ALA A 381 8.25 -13.80 33.80
N GLN A 382 7.66 -14.88 33.28
CA GLN A 382 6.88 -15.84 34.07
C GLN A 382 7.74 -16.55 35.12
N THR A 383 8.99 -16.87 34.80
CA THR A 383 9.93 -17.51 35.74
C THR A 383 10.34 -16.57 36.88
N LEU A 384 10.55 -15.28 36.57
CA LEU A 384 10.89 -14.28 37.58
C LEU A 384 9.70 -13.94 38.48
N ALA A 385 8.49 -13.92 37.92
CA ALA A 385 7.22 -13.68 38.61
C ALA A 385 7.21 -12.40 39.49
N GLN A 386 7.87 -11.34 39.03
CA GLN A 386 8.09 -10.10 39.79
C GLN A 386 7.48 -8.86 39.13
N ASN A 387 7.86 -8.57 37.88
CA ASN A 387 7.39 -7.42 37.11
C ASN A 387 6.89 -7.86 35.74
N ARG A 388 6.20 -6.97 35.03
CA ARG A 388 5.54 -7.27 33.76
C ARG A 388 6.41 -6.93 32.55
N LEU A 389 6.34 -7.80 31.55
CA LEU A 389 6.90 -7.56 30.22
C LEU A 389 5.78 -7.08 29.26
N HIS A 390 5.98 -5.91 28.66
CA HIS A 390 5.09 -5.34 27.66
C HIS A 390 5.78 -5.35 26.30
N VAL A 391 5.32 -6.18 25.37
CA VAL A 391 5.91 -6.34 24.04
C VAL A 391 5.03 -5.67 22.98
N ASN A 392 5.59 -4.69 22.26
CA ASN A 392 5.07 -4.28 20.97
C ASN A 392 5.82 -5.06 19.88
N ALA A 393 5.13 -5.96 19.18
CA ALA A 393 5.71 -6.76 18.11
C ALA A 393 5.25 -6.23 16.74
N ILE A 394 6.19 -6.02 15.81
CA ILE A 394 5.90 -5.57 14.44
C ILE A 394 6.33 -6.64 13.44
N ASP A 395 5.38 -7.08 12.61
CA ASP A 395 5.66 -7.91 11.44
C ASP A 395 4.58 -7.75 10.36
N GLN A 396 4.99 -7.81 9.10
CA GLN A 396 4.07 -7.73 7.97
C GLN A 396 3.38 -9.07 7.68
N ASP A 397 4.02 -10.21 7.95
CA ASP A 397 3.52 -11.55 7.65
C ASP A 397 2.76 -12.17 8.82
N ARG A 398 1.46 -11.86 8.90
CA ARG A 398 0.56 -12.49 9.88
C ARG A 398 0.30 -13.96 9.56
N MET A 399 0.35 -14.35 8.28
CA MET A 399 0.15 -15.75 7.88
C MET A 399 1.27 -16.66 8.39
N LEU A 400 2.46 -16.10 8.60
CA LEU A 400 3.56 -16.80 9.26
C LEU A 400 3.18 -17.28 10.68
N LEU A 401 2.39 -16.52 11.45
CA LEU A 401 1.98 -16.94 12.80
C LEU A 401 1.21 -18.26 12.78
N GLN A 402 0.28 -18.40 11.82
CA GLN A 402 -0.50 -19.62 11.65
C GLN A 402 0.41 -20.79 11.22
N ARG A 403 1.30 -20.58 10.26
CA ARG A 403 2.26 -21.60 9.79
C ARG A 403 3.22 -22.03 10.89
N ALA A 404 3.76 -21.08 11.65
CA ALA A 404 4.62 -21.34 12.78
C ALA A 404 3.90 -22.13 13.87
N SER A 405 2.64 -21.78 14.20
CA SER A 405 1.85 -22.49 15.21
C SER A 405 1.65 -23.99 14.92
N ALA A 406 1.72 -24.38 13.65
CA ALA A 406 1.58 -25.77 13.22
C ALA A 406 2.87 -26.60 13.39
N ILE A 407 4.03 -25.96 13.58
CA ILE A 407 5.33 -26.64 13.57
C ILE A 407 6.18 -26.41 14.82
N VAL A 408 5.93 -25.34 15.60
CA VAL A 408 6.70 -25.07 16.82
C VAL A 408 6.34 -26.11 17.90
N PRO A 409 7.33 -26.63 18.65
CA PRO A 409 7.09 -27.78 19.54
C PRO A 409 6.47 -27.40 20.90
N ASN A 410 6.58 -26.14 21.33
CA ASN A 410 6.18 -25.71 22.68
C ASN A 410 4.70 -25.26 22.71
N ALA A 411 3.91 -25.80 23.65
CA ALA A 411 2.48 -25.50 23.76
C ALA A 411 2.16 -24.04 24.13
N LEU A 412 2.98 -23.39 24.96
CA LEU A 412 2.82 -21.96 25.26
C LEU A 412 3.13 -21.11 24.02
N HIS A 413 4.16 -21.47 23.26
CA HIS A 413 4.50 -20.80 22.00
C HIS A 413 3.35 -20.90 20.99
N VAL A 414 2.77 -22.09 20.81
CA VAL A 414 1.57 -22.29 19.98
C VAL A 414 0.40 -21.42 20.47
N LYS A 415 0.16 -21.36 21.78
CA LYS A 415 -0.91 -20.54 22.37
C LYS A 415 -0.71 -19.04 22.06
N ILE A 416 0.52 -18.54 22.20
CA ILE A 416 0.87 -17.15 21.87
C ILE A 416 0.59 -16.87 20.40
N LEU A 417 1.14 -17.68 19.48
CA LEU A 417 0.98 -17.49 18.04
C LEU A 417 -0.50 -17.48 17.61
N ASN A 418 -1.30 -18.40 18.14
CA ASN A 418 -2.75 -18.45 17.85
C ASN A 418 -3.50 -17.23 18.39
N ALA A 419 -3.14 -16.75 19.58
CA ALA A 419 -3.71 -15.53 20.17
C ALA A 419 -3.37 -14.29 19.33
N LEU A 420 -2.11 -14.14 18.90
CA LEU A 420 -1.68 -13.04 18.03
C LEU A 420 -2.34 -13.12 16.64
N PHE A 421 -2.45 -14.33 16.06
CA PHE A 421 -3.11 -14.50 14.77
C PHE A 421 -4.58 -14.07 14.83
N THR A 422 -5.31 -14.42 15.90
CA THR A 422 -6.76 -14.20 15.99
C THR A 422 -7.11 -12.84 16.59
N CYS A 423 -6.48 -12.49 17.71
CA CYS A 423 -6.81 -11.35 18.56
C CYS A 423 -5.80 -10.21 18.46
N LYS A 424 -4.69 -10.39 17.72
CA LYS A 424 -3.54 -9.46 17.67
C LYS A 424 -2.90 -9.16 19.03
N THR A 425 -3.30 -9.89 20.07
CA THR A 425 -2.89 -9.65 21.45
C THR A 425 -2.77 -10.98 22.19
N TYR A 426 -1.85 -11.01 23.15
CA TYR A 426 -1.72 -12.07 24.13
C TYR A 426 -1.49 -11.41 25.50
N GLU A 427 -2.09 -11.93 26.55
CA GLU A 427 -1.90 -11.39 27.91
C GLU A 427 -2.01 -12.48 28.97
N ASP A 428 -1.14 -12.40 29.97
CA ASP A 428 -1.20 -13.14 31.24
C ASP A 428 -0.73 -12.26 32.42
N ASP A 429 -0.47 -12.88 33.57
CA ASP A 429 -0.10 -12.18 34.81
C ASP A 429 1.26 -11.46 34.74
N PHE A 430 2.15 -11.86 33.83
CA PHE A 430 3.52 -11.36 33.74
C PHE A 430 3.89 -10.82 32.36
N ALA A 431 3.06 -11.01 31.34
CA ALA A 431 3.34 -10.53 30.00
C ALA A 431 2.10 -10.04 29.25
N ARG A 432 2.30 -9.03 28.40
CA ARG A 432 1.38 -8.60 27.37
C ARG A 432 2.11 -8.44 26.04
N ILE A 433 1.50 -8.87 24.96
CA ILE A 433 1.97 -8.64 23.60
C ILE A 433 0.89 -7.91 22.82
N ASP A 434 1.26 -6.84 22.14
CA ASP A 434 0.46 -6.15 21.14
C ASP A 434 1.14 -6.35 19.76
N PHE A 435 0.51 -7.12 18.87
CA PHE A 435 1.04 -7.46 17.54
C PHE A 435 0.49 -6.52 16.46
N GLN A 436 1.40 -5.76 15.87
CA GLN A 436 1.12 -4.81 14.80
C GLN A 436 1.46 -5.43 13.46
N ASN A 437 0.40 -5.78 12.71
CA ASN A 437 0.53 -6.40 11.42
C ASN A 437 0.76 -5.37 10.30
N VAL A 438 1.96 -4.81 10.21
CA VAL A 438 2.29 -3.65 9.37
C VAL A 438 3.73 -3.72 8.87
N GLU A 439 4.04 -3.03 7.78
CA GLU A 439 5.41 -2.84 7.32
C GLU A 439 6.21 -2.06 8.39
N ALA A 440 7.43 -2.50 8.68
CA ALA A 440 8.17 -2.04 9.86
C ALA A 440 8.54 -0.55 9.85
N ARG A 441 8.94 0.02 8.70
CA ARG A 441 9.24 1.45 8.57
C ARG A 441 8.00 2.28 8.81
N TYR A 442 6.83 1.83 8.34
CA TYR A 442 5.57 2.50 8.65
C TYR A 442 5.15 2.30 10.12
N GLY A 443 5.17 1.08 10.64
CA GLY A 443 4.75 0.75 12.00
C GLY A 443 5.51 1.54 13.07
N VAL A 444 6.82 1.70 12.89
CA VAL A 444 7.67 2.52 13.77
C VAL A 444 7.20 3.98 13.84
N THR A 445 6.63 4.53 12.76
CA THR A 445 6.09 5.91 12.77
C THR A 445 4.76 6.06 13.52
N LEU A 446 4.07 4.95 13.79
CA LEU A 446 2.80 4.94 14.52
C LEU A 446 3.00 4.85 16.05
N LEU A 447 4.21 4.50 16.48
CA LEU A 447 4.58 4.39 17.90
C LEU A 447 4.89 5.77 18.50
N SER A 448 4.41 5.99 19.73
CA SER A 448 4.68 7.21 20.51
C SER A 448 5.38 6.94 21.85
N GLU A 449 5.34 5.69 22.32
CA GLU A 449 5.95 5.27 23.57
C GLU A 449 7.47 5.06 23.44
N LYS A 450 8.14 4.95 24.59
CA LYS A 450 9.58 4.71 24.69
C LYS A 450 9.85 3.32 25.23
N PHE A 451 10.86 2.66 24.69
CA PHE A 451 11.21 1.28 24.98
C PHE A 451 12.51 1.17 25.76
N ASP A 452 12.53 0.26 26.74
CA ASP A 452 13.73 -0.13 27.47
C ASP A 452 14.63 -1.01 26.60
N VAL A 453 14.01 -1.84 25.77
CA VAL A 453 14.68 -2.80 24.90
C VAL A 453 14.07 -2.74 23.50
N ILE A 454 14.92 -2.68 22.47
CA ILE A 454 14.51 -2.87 21.07
C ILE A 454 15.23 -4.11 20.52
N PHE A 455 14.46 -5.10 20.06
CA PHE A 455 14.95 -6.21 19.27
C PHE A 455 14.70 -5.94 17.78
N LEU A 456 15.76 -6.07 16.99
CA LEU A 456 15.72 -5.86 15.54
C LEU A 456 16.26 -7.11 14.84
N ASP A 457 15.37 -7.87 14.21
CA ASP A 457 15.70 -9.17 13.60
C ASP A 457 15.47 -9.14 12.07
N PRO A 458 16.36 -8.49 11.30
CA PRO A 458 16.26 -8.49 9.85
C PRO A 458 16.67 -9.86 9.28
N PHE A 459 16.15 -10.20 8.10
CA PHE A 459 16.75 -11.26 7.27
C PHE A 459 18.17 -10.85 6.83
N ILE A 460 18.88 -11.75 6.13
CA ILE A 460 20.12 -11.39 5.43
C ILE A 460 19.94 -10.05 4.69
N GLU A 461 20.79 -9.10 5.03
CA GLU A 461 20.59 -7.68 4.76
C GLU A 461 20.77 -7.35 3.28
N SER A 462 21.48 -8.19 2.51
CA SER A 462 21.50 -8.12 1.04
C SER A 462 20.17 -8.46 0.37
N ASN A 463 19.16 -8.81 1.17
CA ASN A 463 17.77 -8.94 0.74
C ASN A 463 16.81 -8.14 1.66
N ASN A 464 17.32 -7.46 2.70
CA ASN A 464 16.49 -6.73 3.67
C ASN A 464 17.13 -5.42 4.18
N ALA A 465 17.83 -4.72 3.30
CA ALA A 465 18.54 -3.48 3.59
C ALA A 465 17.65 -2.36 4.19
N SER A 466 16.35 -2.38 3.93
CA SER A 466 15.35 -1.44 4.46
C SER A 466 15.31 -1.36 5.99
N LEU A 467 15.59 -2.46 6.69
CA LEU A 467 15.62 -2.51 8.16
C LEU A 467 16.96 -2.11 8.78
N VAL A 468 17.98 -1.81 7.96
CA VAL A 468 19.33 -1.45 8.43
C VAL A 468 19.84 -0.14 7.82
N THR A 469 18.92 0.75 7.45
CA THR A 469 19.24 2.08 6.94
C THR A 469 19.51 3.07 8.08
N LEU A 470 20.30 4.10 7.79
CA LEU A 470 20.55 5.21 8.73
C LEU A 470 19.23 5.85 9.20
N GLU A 471 18.32 6.15 8.27
CA GLU A 471 17.03 6.76 8.57
C GLU A 471 16.17 5.88 9.47
N PHE A 472 16.15 4.56 9.25
CA PHE A 472 15.44 3.64 10.12
C PHE A 472 16.06 3.58 11.52
N PHE A 473 17.40 3.50 11.64
CA PHE A 473 18.07 3.56 12.94
C PHE A 473 17.81 4.88 13.68
N GLN A 474 17.73 6.02 12.98
CA GLN A 474 17.35 7.30 13.57
C GLN A 474 15.92 7.28 14.12
N ALA A 475 14.99 6.60 13.44
CA ALA A 475 13.64 6.40 13.94
C ALA A 475 13.64 5.52 15.21
N LEU A 476 14.37 4.40 15.22
CA LEU A 476 14.50 3.54 16.40
C LEU A 476 15.14 4.25 17.60
N LYS A 477 16.15 5.09 17.36
CA LYS A 477 16.77 5.91 18.42
C LYS A 477 15.77 6.83 19.11
N LYS A 478 14.81 7.38 18.35
CA LYS A 478 13.74 8.20 18.93
C LYS A 478 12.79 7.36 19.77
N LEU A 479 12.70 6.06 19.59
CA LEU A 479 11.85 5.18 20.39
C LEU A 479 12.59 4.60 21.60
N LEU A 480 13.92 4.58 21.61
CA LEU A 480 14.72 4.03 22.71
C LEU A 480 14.83 5.00 23.90
N LYS A 481 14.59 4.50 25.12
CA LYS A 481 14.85 5.25 26.37
C LYS A 481 16.35 5.61 26.51
N PRO A 482 16.72 6.66 27.29
CA PRO A 482 18.11 7.07 27.45
C PRO A 482 19.06 5.97 27.96
N ASP A 483 18.58 5.10 28.86
CA ASP A 483 19.26 3.92 29.40
C ASP A 483 18.84 2.61 28.71
N GLY A 484 18.13 2.73 27.58
CA GLY A 484 17.68 1.60 26.79
C GLY A 484 18.79 0.98 25.96
N VAL A 485 18.51 -0.24 25.48
CA VAL A 485 19.41 -1.01 24.62
C VAL A 485 18.69 -1.51 23.38
N LEU A 486 19.37 -1.44 22.24
CA LEU A 486 18.95 -2.08 21.00
C LEU A 486 19.86 -3.29 20.75
N VAL A 487 19.26 -4.45 20.47
CA VAL A 487 19.98 -5.66 20.06
C VAL A 487 19.48 -6.06 18.68
N ALA A 488 20.40 -6.27 17.74
CA ALA A 488 20.09 -6.67 16.39
C ALA A 488 20.83 -7.95 15.97
N SER A 489 20.18 -8.83 15.20
CA SER A 489 20.77 -10.09 14.68
C SER A 489 21.72 -9.90 13.48
N THR A 490 22.00 -8.64 13.12
CA THR A 490 23.01 -8.27 12.13
C THR A 490 24.36 -7.99 12.79
N ALA A 491 25.45 -8.39 12.16
CA ALA A 491 26.82 -8.04 12.57
C ALA A 491 27.61 -7.26 11.49
N LEU A 492 26.96 -6.87 10.39
CA LEU A 492 27.63 -6.24 9.26
C LEU A 492 28.26 -4.89 9.63
N HIS A 493 29.43 -4.62 9.04
CA HIS A 493 30.12 -3.36 9.25
C HIS A 493 29.30 -2.14 8.80
N VAL A 494 28.51 -2.27 7.72
CA VAL A 494 27.63 -1.19 7.23
C VAL A 494 26.50 -0.86 8.22
N SER A 495 25.92 -1.87 8.89
CA SER A 495 24.93 -1.68 9.95
C SER A 495 25.56 -0.97 11.16
N GLN A 496 26.79 -1.34 11.54
CA GLN A 496 27.53 -0.66 12.60
C GLN A 496 27.77 0.82 12.25
N ILE A 497 28.14 1.13 11.01
CA ILE A 497 28.31 2.50 10.53
C ILE A 497 27.00 3.28 10.63
N GLY A 498 25.89 2.71 10.14
CA GLY A 498 24.56 3.32 10.21
C GLY A 498 24.13 3.64 11.64
N LEU A 499 24.31 2.71 12.57
CA LEU A 499 24.01 2.92 13.99
C LEU A 499 24.92 3.99 14.62
N ASN A 500 26.22 3.96 14.36
CA ASN A 500 27.13 5.02 14.84
C ASN A 500 26.73 6.40 14.31
N LEU A 501 26.35 6.51 13.04
CA LEU A 501 25.86 7.77 12.43
C LEU A 501 24.50 8.20 12.97
N ALA A 502 23.63 7.26 13.35
CA ALA A 502 22.40 7.56 14.10
C ALA A 502 22.70 8.03 15.54
N GLY A 503 23.95 7.86 16.01
CA GLY A 503 24.44 8.28 17.31
C GLY A 503 24.25 7.23 18.40
N PHE A 504 24.47 5.96 18.05
CA PHE A 504 24.62 4.87 19.00
C PHE A 504 26.10 4.56 19.26
N ASP A 505 26.43 4.09 20.46
CA ASP A 505 27.64 3.33 20.74
C ASP A 505 27.37 1.86 20.46
N VAL A 506 28.19 1.26 19.59
CA VAL A 506 27.96 -0.06 18.99
C VAL A 506 29.03 -1.06 19.41
N HIS A 507 28.61 -2.26 19.81
CA HIS A 507 29.47 -3.39 20.12
C HIS A 507 28.98 -4.63 19.36
N VAL A 508 29.88 -5.40 18.75
CA VAL A 508 29.52 -6.67 18.12
C VAL A 508 29.49 -7.76 19.18
N ALA A 509 28.35 -8.42 19.32
CA ALA A 509 28.22 -9.63 20.12
C ALA A 509 28.46 -10.86 19.22
N ASN A 510 29.32 -11.77 19.65
CA ASN A 510 29.65 -12.99 18.94
C ASN A 510 29.61 -14.15 19.92
N ASP A 511 28.84 -15.18 19.61
CA ASP A 511 28.93 -16.46 20.30
C ASP A 511 30.02 -17.29 19.61
N GLU A 512 31.16 -17.46 20.28
CA GLU A 512 32.31 -18.20 19.74
C GLU A 512 32.00 -19.67 19.45
N THR A 513 30.91 -20.20 20.01
CA THR A 513 30.52 -21.60 19.89
C THR A 513 29.47 -21.86 18.80
N SER A 514 28.94 -20.81 18.15
CA SER A 514 27.85 -20.92 17.18
C SER A 514 27.98 -19.98 15.98
N ASP A 515 27.01 -20.02 15.06
CA ASP A 515 26.88 -19.08 13.95
C ASP A 515 26.12 -17.80 14.34
N ILE A 516 25.81 -17.60 15.63
CA ILE A 516 25.05 -16.46 16.13
C ILE A 516 25.98 -15.26 16.33
N LYS A 517 25.64 -14.17 15.65
CA LYS A 517 26.31 -12.88 15.75
C LYS A 517 25.26 -11.77 15.75
N GLY A 518 25.60 -10.65 16.37
CA GLY A 518 24.72 -9.50 16.35
C GLY A 518 25.40 -8.22 16.82
N ILE A 519 24.60 -7.18 16.95
CA ILE A 519 25.03 -5.86 17.39
C ILE A 519 24.25 -5.49 18.65
N VAL A 520 24.95 -4.95 19.64
CA VAL A 520 24.38 -4.27 20.80
C VAL A 520 24.66 -2.78 20.66
N ALA A 521 23.61 -1.97 20.74
CA ALA A 521 23.66 -0.53 20.55
C ALA A 521 22.99 0.21 21.72
N THR A 522 23.66 1.24 22.24
CA THR A 522 23.16 2.13 23.31
C THR A 522 23.35 3.58 22.90
N HIS A 523 22.67 4.54 23.55
CA HIS A 523 22.85 5.96 23.19
C HIS A 523 24.31 6.40 23.34
N SER A 524 24.87 7.01 22.30
CA SER A 524 26.23 7.54 22.37
C SER A 524 26.31 8.75 23.31
N THR A 525 27.33 8.75 24.16
CA THR A 525 27.65 9.89 25.06
C THR A 525 28.66 10.86 24.45
N ALA A 526 29.23 10.56 23.28
CA ALA A 526 30.28 11.35 22.64
C ALA A 526 30.01 11.65 21.17
N SER A 527 30.40 12.86 20.74
CA SER A 527 30.46 13.22 19.32
C SER A 527 31.72 12.61 18.70
N LYS A 528 31.61 11.43 18.08
CA LYS A 528 32.73 10.78 17.40
C LYS A 528 32.95 11.39 16.01
N PRO A 529 34.18 11.79 15.64
CA PRO A 529 34.50 12.12 14.26
C PRO A 529 34.51 10.82 13.45
N LEU A 530 33.46 10.62 12.64
CA LEU A 530 33.33 9.42 11.82
C LEU A 530 34.09 9.64 10.52
N HIS A 531 35.13 8.84 10.28
CA HIS A 531 35.65 8.63 8.92
C HIS A 531 34.50 8.03 8.10
N VAL A 532 33.99 8.81 7.16
CA VAL A 532 32.69 8.63 6.52
C VAL A 532 32.76 7.49 5.50
N LYS A 533 32.51 6.26 5.96
CA LYS A 533 32.01 5.21 5.07
C LYS A 533 30.49 5.40 4.94
N GLU A 534 29.97 5.22 3.74
CA GLU A 534 28.54 5.42 3.46
C GLU A 534 27.71 4.29 4.10
N PRO A 535 26.64 4.60 4.88
CA PRO A 535 25.70 3.58 5.35
C PRO A 535 24.69 3.22 4.24
N TYR A 536 23.81 2.25 4.51
CA TYR A 536 22.56 2.14 3.76
C TYR A 536 21.66 3.35 4.04
N ARG A 537 20.95 3.80 3.01
CA ARG A 537 20.12 5.02 3.05
C ARG A 537 18.78 4.75 2.41
N ASP A 538 17.73 5.21 3.07
CA ASP A 538 16.37 5.28 2.54
C ASP A 538 15.74 6.56 3.07
N SER A 539 15.98 7.66 2.36
CA SER A 539 15.62 9.00 2.83
C SER A 539 14.10 9.24 2.92
N TYR A 540 13.31 8.35 2.33
CA TYR A 540 11.85 8.44 2.30
C TYR A 540 11.17 7.31 3.08
N GLY A 541 11.92 6.30 3.50
CA GLY A 541 11.38 5.14 4.22
C GLY A 541 10.53 4.23 3.35
N VAL A 542 10.71 4.26 2.02
CA VAL A 542 9.87 3.50 1.08
C VAL A 542 10.65 2.79 -0.02
N TRP A 543 11.96 2.97 -0.15
CA TRP A 543 12.70 2.30 -1.23
C TRP A 543 12.70 0.78 -1.05
N SER A 544 12.71 0.04 -2.16
CA SER A 544 12.90 -1.41 -2.10
C SER A 544 14.33 -1.76 -1.67
N ASP A 545 14.53 -2.93 -1.07
CA ASP A 545 15.86 -3.39 -0.63
C ASP A 545 16.88 -3.34 -1.79
N LYS A 546 16.46 -3.77 -2.98
CA LYS A 546 17.27 -3.71 -4.21
C LYS A 546 17.67 -2.28 -4.59
N GLU A 547 16.79 -1.30 -4.44
CA GLU A 547 17.10 0.11 -4.72
C GLU A 547 18.11 0.65 -3.71
N ILE A 548 17.91 0.37 -2.43
CA ILE A 548 18.81 0.77 -1.34
C ILE A 548 20.22 0.23 -1.58
N GLU A 549 20.35 -1.06 -1.91
CA GLU A 549 21.63 -1.68 -2.21
C GLU A 549 22.30 -1.11 -3.46
N THR A 550 21.53 -0.95 -4.54
CA THR A 550 22.05 -0.38 -5.79
C THR A 550 22.59 1.03 -5.58
N LEU A 551 21.91 1.85 -4.76
CA LEU A 551 22.36 3.21 -4.43
C LEU A 551 23.60 3.20 -3.52
N HIS A 552 23.64 2.31 -2.53
CA HIS A 552 24.79 2.16 -1.64
C HIS A 552 26.06 1.73 -2.39
N GLN A 553 25.94 0.78 -3.32
CA GLN A 553 27.06 0.36 -4.18
C GLN A 553 27.59 1.50 -5.05
N LYS A 554 26.69 2.30 -5.65
CA LYS A 554 27.08 3.45 -6.47
C LYS A 554 27.82 4.52 -5.67
N ARG A 555 27.40 4.77 -4.42
CA ARG A 555 28.04 5.77 -3.54
C ARG A 555 29.38 5.31 -3.00
N SER A 556 29.54 4.02 -2.75
CA SER A 556 30.81 3.43 -2.29
C SER A 556 31.93 3.42 -3.35
N LEU A 557 31.61 3.71 -4.62
CA LEU A 557 32.55 3.80 -5.74
C LEU A 557 33.04 5.23 -6.03
N VAL A 558 32.45 6.24 -5.37
CA VAL A 558 32.78 7.67 -5.49
C VAL A 558 33.54 8.09 -4.25
#